data_AF-A0A951X3B5-F1
#
_entry.id   AF-A0A951X3B5-F1
#
_cell.length_a   1.000
_cell.length_b   1.000
_cell.length_c   1.000
_cell.angle_alpha   90.00
_cell.angle_beta   90.00
_cell.angle_gamma   90.00
#
_symmetry.space_group_name_H-M   'P 1'
#
loop_
_entity.id
_entity.type
_entity.pdbx_description
1 polymer ?
#
loop_
_entity_poly.entity_id
_entity_poly.type
_entity_poly.pdbx_seq_one_letter_code
_entity_poly.pdbx_strand_id
1 'polypeptide(L)'
;VSSTVFLLKRAEWTMGRIDWAEVDGDEGAEEFGPANHDPEYLRARARRSQEYVHQLLDSLTPAVMDSSRPHPERPERTLTVRFDIQHAIEHMSQHIGHAQLTRQLWALQSVESKG
;
A
#
# COMPACT_ATOMS: atom_id res chain seq x y z
N VAL A 1 4.61 -4.09 -9.95
CA VAL A 1 4.66 -2.83 -9.19
C VAL A 1 4.19 -3.14 -7.78
N SER A 2 4.87 -2.66 -6.74
CA SER A 2 4.44 -2.88 -5.36
C SER A 2 3.63 -1.67 -4.92
N SER A 3 2.44 -1.88 -4.35
CA SER A 3 1.69 -0.85 -3.63
C SER A 3 1.60 -1.23 -2.15
N THR A 4 1.21 -0.28 -1.28
CA THR A 4 0.98 -0.60 0.13
C THR A 4 -0.11 -1.66 0.29
N VAL A 5 -1.21 -1.56 -0.46
CA VAL A 5 -2.30 -2.55 -0.42
C VAL A 5 -1.84 -3.93 -0.92
N PHE A 6 -1.03 -3.98 -1.99
CA PHE A 6 -0.44 -5.23 -2.47
C PHE A 6 0.37 -5.93 -1.37
N LEU A 7 1.21 -5.19 -0.63
CA LEU A 7 2.02 -5.74 0.45
C LEU A 7 1.16 -6.26 1.61
N LEU A 8 0.09 -5.56 1.95
CA LEU A 8 -0.85 -6.00 2.99
C LEU A 8 -1.62 -7.26 2.59
N LYS A 9 -2.10 -7.34 1.34
CA LYS A 9 -2.71 -8.58 0.82
C LYS A 9 -1.72 -9.73 0.77
N ARG A 10 -0.44 -9.48 0.47
CA ARG A 10 0.59 -10.52 0.55
C ARG A 10 0.81 -11.03 1.98
N ALA A 11 0.68 -10.15 2.97
CA ALA A 11 0.67 -10.55 4.37
C ALA A 11 -0.56 -11.45 4.66
N GLU A 12 -1.75 -11.09 4.21
CA GLU A 12 -2.96 -11.92 4.38
C GLU A 12 -2.85 -13.30 3.70
N TRP A 13 -2.24 -13.36 2.52
CA TRP A 13 -1.92 -14.61 1.85
C TRP A 13 -0.92 -15.46 2.65
N THR A 14 0.08 -14.82 3.25
CA THR A 14 1.06 -15.48 4.15
C THR A 14 0.35 -16.04 5.40
N MET A 15 -0.69 -15.36 5.89
CA MET A 15 -1.57 -15.83 6.97
C MET A 15 -2.54 -16.95 6.53
N GLY A 16 -2.65 -17.23 5.23
CA GLY A 16 -3.60 -18.19 4.69
C GLY A 16 -5.05 -17.70 4.63
N ARG A 17 -5.28 -16.38 4.64
CA ARG A 17 -6.64 -15.78 4.58
C ARG A 17 -7.18 -15.67 3.16
N ILE A 18 -6.30 -15.50 2.19
CA ILE A 18 -6.63 -15.33 0.77
C ILE A 18 -5.72 -16.20 -0.10
N ASP A 19 -6.14 -16.45 -1.34
CA ASP A 19 -5.33 -17.12 -2.35
C ASP A 19 -4.32 -16.16 -3.03
N TRP A 20 -3.25 -16.71 -3.61
CA TRP A 20 -2.23 -15.89 -4.29
C TRP A 20 -2.82 -15.05 -5.43
N ALA A 21 -3.83 -15.59 -6.12
CA ALA A 21 -4.52 -14.90 -7.21
C ALA A 21 -5.25 -13.63 -6.76
N GLU A 22 -5.48 -13.46 -5.46
CA GLU A 22 -6.14 -12.28 -4.88
C GLU A 22 -5.14 -11.20 -4.43
N VAL A 23 -3.84 -11.51 -4.44
CA VAL A 23 -2.75 -10.59 -4.07
C VAL A 23 -2.51 -9.60 -5.21
N ASP A 24 -3.16 -8.45 -5.11
CA ASP A 24 -3.04 -7.35 -6.07
C ASP A 24 -3.04 -5.99 -5.36
N GLY A 25 -2.78 -4.91 -6.10
CA GLY A 25 -3.01 -3.54 -5.63
C GLY A 25 -4.50 -3.21 -5.44
N ASP A 26 -4.76 -1.96 -5.05
CA ASP A 26 -6.13 -1.47 -4.86
C ASP A 26 -6.82 -1.05 -6.16
N GLU A 27 -6.07 -0.70 -7.21
CA GLU A 27 -6.66 -0.21 -8.47
C GLU A 27 -6.18 -0.87 -9.75
N GLY A 28 -5.10 -1.66 -9.71
CA GLY A 28 -4.63 -2.39 -10.89
C GLY A 28 -4.50 -1.52 -12.14
N ALA A 29 -5.27 -1.83 -13.19
CA ALA A 29 -5.25 -1.09 -14.46
C ALA A 29 -5.90 0.31 -14.39
N GLU A 30 -6.71 0.59 -13.37
CA GLU A 30 -7.45 1.86 -13.22
C GLU A 30 -6.67 2.92 -12.44
N GLU A 31 -5.46 2.62 -11.95
CA GLU A 31 -4.63 3.53 -11.13
C GLU A 31 -4.40 4.91 -11.79
N PHE A 32 -4.43 4.97 -13.13
CA PHE A 32 -4.31 6.20 -13.91
C PHE A 32 -5.56 6.51 -14.74
N GLY A 33 -6.68 5.89 -14.41
CA GLY A 33 -7.97 6.10 -15.06
C GLY A 33 -8.60 7.46 -14.71
N PRO A 34 -9.62 7.89 -15.46
CA PRO A 34 -10.25 9.20 -15.29
C PRO A 34 -10.81 9.45 -13.88
N ALA A 35 -11.20 8.41 -13.15
CA ALA A 35 -11.70 8.50 -11.78
C ALA A 35 -10.65 9.09 -10.82
N ASN A 36 -9.36 8.85 -11.06
CA ASN A 36 -8.27 9.40 -10.25
C ASN A 36 -8.03 10.90 -10.47
N HIS A 37 -8.77 11.54 -11.37
CA HIS A 37 -8.80 13.00 -11.49
C HIS A 37 -9.84 13.65 -10.57
N ASP A 38 -10.77 12.88 -9.98
CA ASP A 38 -11.80 13.39 -9.07
C ASP A 38 -11.28 13.40 -7.61
N PRO A 39 -11.17 14.58 -6.97
CA PRO A 39 -10.75 14.68 -5.58
C PRO A 39 -11.64 13.92 -4.58
N GLU A 40 -12.95 13.83 -4.81
CA GLU A 40 -13.86 13.09 -3.92
C GLU A 40 -13.62 11.58 -4.02
N TYR A 41 -13.38 11.08 -5.24
CA TYR A 41 -12.99 9.69 -5.46
C TYR A 41 -11.69 9.35 -4.72
N LEU A 42 -10.65 10.20 -4.85
CA LEU A 42 -9.37 10.01 -4.18
C LEU A 42 -9.50 10.01 -2.65
N ARG A 43 -10.32 10.91 -2.08
CA ARG A 43 -10.60 10.93 -0.64
C ARG A 43 -11.33 9.66 -0.19
N ALA A 44 -12.32 9.22 -0.94
CA ALA A 44 -13.05 7.99 -0.64
C ALA A 44 -12.14 6.77 -0.70
N ARG A 45 -11.25 6.70 -1.70
CA ARG A 45 -10.23 5.65 -1.82
C ARG A 45 -9.30 5.65 -0.62
N ALA A 46 -8.76 6.80 -0.22
CA ALA A 46 -7.89 6.90 0.94
C ALA A 46 -8.57 6.39 2.23
N ARG A 47 -9.86 6.69 2.42
CA ARG A 47 -10.65 6.18 3.56
C ARG A 47 -10.80 4.66 3.51
N ARG A 48 -11.17 4.08 2.37
CA ARG A 48 -11.27 2.62 2.21
C ARG A 48 -9.95 1.92 2.53
N SER A 49 -8.83 2.46 2.05
CA SER A 49 -7.51 1.92 2.33
C SER A 49 -7.16 2.03 3.82
N GLN A 50 -7.50 3.13 4.49
CA GLN A 50 -7.31 3.29 5.93
C GLN A 50 -8.15 2.29 6.73
N GLU A 51 -9.44 2.14 6.42
CA GLU A 51 -10.34 1.19 7.07
C GLU A 51 -9.81 -0.25 6.93
N TYR A 52 -9.37 -0.63 5.72
CA TYR A 52 -8.74 -1.92 5.48
C TYR A 52 -7.46 -2.12 6.30
N VAL A 53 -6.56 -1.12 6.33
CA VAL A 53 -5.32 -1.17 7.12
C VAL A 53 -5.64 -1.37 8.60
N HIS A 54 -6.59 -0.62 9.16
CA HIS A 54 -6.98 -0.75 10.56
C HIS A 54 -7.52 -2.14 10.87
N GLN A 55 -8.46 -2.64 10.06
CA GLN A 55 -9.02 -3.98 10.23
C GLN A 55 -7.94 -5.06 10.19
N LEU A 56 -6.99 -4.95 9.26
CA LEU A 56 -5.87 -5.88 9.16
C LEU A 56 -5.00 -5.82 10.41
N LEU A 57 -4.54 -4.63 10.81
CA LEU A 57 -3.64 -4.46 11.96
C LEU A 57 -4.29 -4.93 13.27
N ASP A 58 -5.57 -4.64 13.49
CA ASP A 58 -6.33 -5.06 14.67
C ASP A 58 -6.45 -6.59 14.78
N SER A 59 -6.34 -7.30 13.66
CA SER A 59 -6.39 -8.76 13.61
C SER A 59 -5.04 -9.44 13.87
N LEU A 60 -3.94 -8.69 13.98
CA LEU A 60 -2.59 -9.25 14.11
C LEU A 60 -2.28 -9.63 15.55
N THR A 61 -1.69 -10.81 15.72
CA THR A 61 -1.11 -11.25 17.00
C THR A 61 0.39 -11.46 16.82
N PRO A 62 1.19 -11.45 17.90
CA PRO A 62 2.62 -11.74 17.80
C PRO A 62 2.93 -13.06 17.09
N ALA A 63 2.14 -14.12 17.33
CA ALA A 63 2.32 -15.40 16.67
C ALA A 63 2.02 -15.34 15.15
N VAL A 64 0.99 -14.58 14.75
CA VAL A 64 0.67 -14.38 13.33
C VAL A 64 1.77 -13.59 12.62
N MET A 65 2.39 -12.62 13.29
CA MET A 65 3.49 -11.82 12.71
C MET A 65 4.68 -12.66 12.26
N ASP A 66 4.94 -13.80 12.92
CA ASP A 66 6.05 -14.68 12.60
C ASP A 66 5.66 -15.82 11.63
N SER A 67 4.39 -15.87 11.20
CA SER A 67 3.94 -16.79 10.15
C SER A 67 4.67 -16.52 8.84
N SER A 68 5.03 -17.59 8.14
CA SER A 68 5.84 -17.52 6.93
C SER A 68 5.38 -18.49 5.85
N ARG A 69 5.63 -18.11 4.60
CA ARG A 69 5.26 -18.90 3.42
C ARG A 69 6.28 -18.68 2.30
N PRO A 70 6.72 -19.72 1.57
CA PRO A 70 7.59 -19.56 0.41
C PRO A 70 6.82 -18.86 -0.73
N HIS A 71 7.45 -17.87 -1.37
CA HIS A 71 6.85 -17.14 -2.48
C HIS A 71 6.49 -18.12 -3.62
N PRO A 72 5.26 -18.07 -4.18
CA PRO A 72 4.78 -19.11 -5.09
C PRO A 72 5.58 -19.19 -6.39
N GLU A 73 6.08 -18.05 -6.87
CA GLU A 73 6.90 -17.97 -8.09
C GLU A 73 8.42 -17.99 -7.80
N ARG A 74 8.82 -17.91 -6.53
CA ARG A 74 10.22 -17.82 -6.09
C ARG A 74 10.41 -18.60 -4.79
N PRO A 75 10.29 -19.95 -4.81
CA PRO A 75 10.18 -20.76 -3.60
C PRO A 75 11.38 -20.63 -2.65
N GLU A 76 12.55 -20.24 -3.15
CA GLU A 76 13.74 -19.93 -2.36
C GLU A 76 13.57 -18.70 -1.46
N ARG A 77 12.63 -17.83 -1.79
CA ARG A 77 12.31 -16.63 -1.01
C ARG A 77 11.16 -16.94 -0.05
N THR A 78 11.48 -17.06 1.24
CA THR A 78 10.46 -17.13 2.29
C THR A 78 10.03 -15.72 2.67
N LEU A 79 8.72 -15.49 2.69
CA LEU A 79 8.11 -14.25 3.16
C LEU A 79 7.54 -14.47 4.56
N THR A 80 7.59 -13.44 5.40
CA THR A 80 6.92 -13.43 6.70
C THR A 80 5.89 -12.30 6.72
N VAL A 81 4.85 -12.47 7.53
CA VAL A 81 3.86 -11.40 7.76
C VAL A 81 4.57 -10.13 8.23
N ARG A 82 5.48 -10.25 9.20
CA ARG A 82 6.27 -9.12 9.73
C ARG A 82 7.05 -8.39 8.64
N PHE A 83 7.70 -9.12 7.74
CA PHE A 83 8.44 -8.53 6.63
C PHE A 83 7.51 -7.70 5.73
N ASP A 84 6.35 -8.24 5.37
CA ASP A 84 5.41 -7.53 4.50
C ASP A 84 4.79 -6.31 5.17
N ILE A 85 4.45 -6.38 6.47
CA ILE A 85 3.96 -5.22 7.22
C ILE A 85 5.02 -4.13 7.32
N GLN A 86 6.27 -4.47 7.66
CA GLN A 86 7.37 -3.50 7.70
C GLN A 86 7.57 -2.84 6.34
N HIS A 87 7.61 -3.64 5.27
CA HIS A 87 7.79 -3.13 3.91
C HIS A 87 6.62 -2.22 3.50
N ALA A 88 5.39 -2.54 3.88
CA ALA A 88 4.23 -1.69 3.61
C ALA A 88 4.36 -0.30 4.26
N ILE A 89 4.88 -0.26 5.49
CA ILE A 89 5.14 0.99 6.24
C ILE A 89 6.25 1.80 5.58
N GLU A 90 7.37 1.17 5.22
CA GLU A 90 8.48 1.82 4.52
C GLU A 90 8.02 2.41 3.17
N HIS A 91 7.28 1.63 2.40
CA HIS A 91 6.74 2.02 1.11
C HIS A 91 5.79 3.22 1.21
N MET A 92 4.85 3.18 2.17
CA MET A 92 3.93 4.30 2.41
C MET A 92 4.69 5.57 2.85
N SER A 93 5.65 5.43 3.74
CA SER A 93 6.45 6.55 4.26
C SER A 93 7.22 7.26 3.13
N GLN A 94 7.79 6.48 2.20
CA GLN A 94 8.47 7.02 1.03
C GLN A 94 7.51 7.84 0.15
N HIS A 95 6.32 7.32 -0.16
CA HIS A 95 5.36 8.02 -1.02
C HIS A 95 4.76 9.27 -0.36
N ILE A 96 4.53 9.25 0.96
CA ILE A 96 4.15 10.47 1.68
C ILE A 96 5.25 11.53 1.57
N GLY A 97 6.51 11.11 1.68
CA GLY A 97 7.67 11.99 1.46
C GLY A 97 7.65 12.61 0.07
N HIS A 98 7.46 11.81 -0.97
CA HIS A 98 7.34 12.31 -2.35
C HIS A 98 6.17 13.29 -2.51
N ALA A 99 4.98 12.94 -2.03
CA ALA A 99 3.79 13.79 -2.11
C ALA A 99 4.00 15.15 -1.43
N GLN A 100 4.65 15.16 -0.27
CA GLN A 100 4.95 16.39 0.44
C GLN A 100 5.96 17.27 -0.31
N LEU A 101 7.03 16.68 -0.86
CA LEU A 101 8.01 17.40 -1.68
C LEU A 101 7.36 17.98 -2.94
N THR A 102 6.53 17.20 -3.65
CA THR A 102 5.78 17.68 -4.81
C THR A 102 4.89 18.87 -4.45
N ARG A 103 4.15 18.80 -3.33
CA ARG A 103 3.32 19.91 -2.85
C ARG A 103 4.15 21.17 -2.57
N GLN A 104 5.32 21.02 -1.95
CA GLN A 104 6.23 22.14 -1.67
C GLN A 104 6.76 22.79 -2.95
N LEU A 105 7.18 21.98 -3.93
CA LEU A 105 7.70 22.48 -5.21
C LEU A 105 6.63 23.24 -6.01
N TRP A 106 5.38 22.75 -6.04
CA TRP A 106 4.28 23.48 -6.68
C TRP A 106 3.96 24.80 -5.98
N ALA A 107 4.01 24.83 -4.65
CA ALA A 107 3.80 26.06 -3.90
C ALA A 107 4.86 27.12 -4.26
N LEU A 108 6.14 26.73 -4.37
CA LEU A 108 7.23 27.63 -4.78
C LEU A 108 7.01 28.21 -6.18
N GLN A 109 6.68 27.37 -7.18
CA GLN A 109 6.39 27.82 -8.54
C GLN A 109 5.21 28.81 -8.61
N SER A 110 4.18 28.58 -7.77
CA SER A 110 3.01 29.46 -7.71
C SER A 110 3.29 30.85 -7.10
N VAL A 111 4.38 30.96 -6.32
CA VAL A 111 4.84 32.22 -5.74
C VAL A 111 5.72 32.98 -6.73
N GLU A 112 6.64 32.31 -7.43
CA GLU A 112 7.50 32.92 -8.46
C GLU A 112 6.72 33.44 -9.67
N SER A 113 5.61 32.79 -10.05
CA SER A 113 4.76 33.24 -11.17
C SER A 113 3.89 34.48 -10.87
N LYS A 114 3.86 34.95 -9.61
CA LYS A 114 3.08 36.13 -9.18
C LYS A 114 3.94 37.36 -8.87
N GLY A 115 5.27 37.25 -8.94
CA GLY A 115 6.22 38.36 -8.77
C GLY A 115 6.76 38.84 -10.10
#